data_AF-A0A2V7QU48-F1
#
_entry.id   AF-A0A2V7QU48-F1
#
_cell.length_a   1.000
_cell.length_b   1.000
_cell.length_c   1.000
_cell.angle_alpha   90.00
_cell.angle_beta   90.00
_cell.angle_gamma   90.00
#
_symmetry.space_group_name_H-M   'P 1'
#
loop_
_entity.id
_entity.type
_entity.pdbx_description
1 polymer ?
#
loop_
_entity_poly.entity_id
_entity_poly.type
_entity_poly.pdbx_seq_one_letter_code
_entity_poly.pdbx_strand_id
1 'polypeptide(L)'
;MTARHVVTWAVIGALSSAPAPIAAQASTYDSLLARARSHDPTLDFGALRHAYAHSNQYAPYDTRQGDAHRSVFESLDKGDYRRVLALVDSLLLTNFVDLEAHMAGTLAAQALRDSSRATFHRWVAEGLLRSIKESGLGTKSRPFVVISITEEYAFALLTGLRRHGAQGLGDCGGHPCDWVVFQDRRTGSDTTLFFDVSLPAAWYDRQIRR
;
A
#
# COMPACT_ATOMS: atom_id res chain seq x y z
N MET A 1 24.43 -1.23 -84.08
CA MET A 1 24.52 -0.75 -82.70
C MET A 1 23.13 -0.78 -82.11
N THR A 2 22.94 -1.67 -81.15
CA THR A 2 21.66 -2.14 -80.60
C THR A 2 21.35 -1.48 -79.26
N ALA A 3 20.04 -1.24 -79.02
CA ALA A 3 19.37 -1.21 -77.72
C ALA A 3 19.68 -0.03 -76.78
N ARG A 4 18.79 0.46 -75.91
CA ARG A 4 17.37 0.22 -75.60
C ARG A 4 16.95 1.37 -74.68
N HIS A 5 15.71 1.81 -74.78
CA HIS A 5 15.09 2.76 -73.86
C HIS A 5 15.04 2.18 -72.43
N VAL A 6 15.46 2.97 -71.44
CA VAL A 6 15.25 2.68 -70.01
C VAL A 6 14.10 3.56 -69.54
N VAL A 7 12.97 2.94 -69.21
CA VAL A 7 11.84 3.57 -68.53
C VAL A 7 12.08 3.45 -67.03
N THR A 8 12.25 4.57 -66.35
CA THR A 8 12.40 4.64 -64.90
C THR A 8 11.01 4.75 -64.26
N TRP A 9 10.60 3.72 -63.52
CA TRP A 9 9.40 3.76 -62.69
C TRP A 9 9.75 4.37 -61.33
N ALA A 10 9.14 5.51 -61.00
CA ALA A 10 9.21 6.08 -59.66
C ALA A 10 8.16 5.41 -58.76
N VAL A 11 8.62 4.64 -57.77
CA VAL A 11 7.76 4.06 -56.73
C VAL A 11 7.55 5.13 -55.64
N ILE A 12 6.30 5.58 -55.47
CA ILE A 12 5.88 6.43 -54.36
C ILE A 12 5.78 5.54 -53.11
N GLY A 13 6.73 5.69 -52.18
CA GLY A 13 6.69 5.02 -50.89
C GLY A 13 5.64 5.65 -49.98
N ALA A 14 4.59 4.90 -49.65
CA ALA A 14 3.65 5.27 -48.61
C ALA A 14 4.32 5.10 -47.23
N LEU A 15 4.51 6.21 -46.52
CA LEU A 15 4.94 6.19 -45.12
C LEU A 15 3.78 5.70 -44.25
N SER A 16 3.75 4.39 -43.95
CA SER A 16 2.91 3.83 -42.91
C SER A 16 3.46 4.29 -41.54
N SER A 17 2.89 5.36 -40.98
CA SER A 17 3.11 5.71 -39.58
C SER A 17 2.40 4.69 -38.70
N ALA A 18 3.15 3.75 -38.12
CA ALA A 18 2.65 2.93 -37.03
C ALA A 18 2.24 3.84 -35.86
N PRO A 19 1.10 3.61 -35.19
CA PRO A 19 0.73 4.39 -34.02
C PRO A 19 1.76 4.15 -32.92
N ALA A 20 2.25 5.24 -32.32
CA ALA A 20 3.08 5.17 -31.13
C ALA A 20 2.32 4.45 -30.01
N PRO A 21 2.98 3.59 -29.20
CA PRO A 21 2.34 3.01 -28.03
C PRO A 21 1.89 4.13 -27.10
N ILE A 22 0.60 4.17 -26.77
CA ILE A 22 0.09 5.03 -25.71
C ILE A 22 0.79 4.59 -24.43
N ALA A 23 1.76 5.37 -23.96
CA ALA A 23 2.30 5.18 -22.62
C ALA A 23 1.13 5.28 -21.65
N ALA A 24 0.79 4.18 -20.98
CA ALA A 24 -0.26 4.19 -19.97
C ALA A 24 0.13 5.23 -18.91
N GLN A 25 -0.64 6.32 -18.84
CA GLN A 25 -0.45 7.35 -17.84
C GLN A 25 -0.56 6.66 -16.46
N ALA A 26 0.49 6.77 -15.63
CA ALA A 26 0.44 6.23 -14.28
C ALA A 26 -0.79 6.83 -13.56
N SER A 27 -1.69 5.98 -13.07
CA SER A 27 -2.92 6.39 -12.42
C SER A 27 -2.64 7.18 -11.14
N THR A 28 -3.27 8.34 -10.99
CA THR A 28 -3.13 9.17 -9.79
C THR A 28 -3.77 8.50 -8.58
N TYR A 29 -3.37 8.92 -7.37
CA TYR A 29 -3.99 8.45 -6.13
C TYR A 29 -5.52 8.62 -6.15
N ASP A 30 -6.01 9.79 -6.56
CA ASP A 30 -7.45 10.06 -6.59
C ASP A 30 -8.22 9.12 -7.54
N SER A 31 -7.63 8.77 -8.68
CA SER A 31 -8.24 7.83 -9.63
C SER A 31 -8.30 6.40 -9.08
N LEU A 32 -7.24 5.95 -8.40
CA LEU A 32 -7.19 4.64 -7.76
C LEU A 32 -8.10 4.57 -6.53
N LEU A 33 -8.18 5.66 -5.75
CA LEU A 33 -9.08 5.80 -4.62
C LEU A 33 -10.54 5.75 -5.06
N ALA A 34 -10.90 6.40 -6.16
CA ALA A 34 -12.24 6.32 -6.73
C ALA A 34 -12.61 4.88 -7.11
N ARG A 35 -11.69 4.15 -7.76
CA ARG A 35 -11.86 2.71 -8.08
C ARG A 35 -12.01 1.85 -6.83
N ALA A 36 -11.25 2.14 -5.77
CA ALA A 36 -11.38 1.47 -4.48
C ALA A 36 -12.78 1.68 -3.88
N ARG A 37 -13.23 2.93 -3.84
CA ARG A 37 -14.57 3.29 -3.32
C ARG A 37 -15.70 2.68 -4.13
N SER A 38 -15.51 2.46 -5.44
CA SER A 38 -16.48 1.78 -6.29
C SER A 38 -16.39 0.25 -6.27
N HIS A 39 -15.57 -0.34 -5.39
CA HIS A 39 -15.39 -1.79 -5.30
C HIS A 39 -14.90 -2.42 -6.62
N ASP A 40 -14.04 -1.72 -7.37
CA ASP A 40 -13.49 -2.27 -8.62
C ASP A 40 -12.66 -3.54 -8.34
N PRO A 41 -13.08 -4.73 -8.79
CA PRO A 41 -12.41 -6.00 -8.49
C PRO A 41 -11.02 -6.11 -9.14
N THR A 42 -10.69 -5.24 -10.09
CA THR A 42 -9.41 -5.19 -10.81
C THR A 42 -8.44 -4.16 -10.24
N LEU A 43 -8.76 -3.56 -9.08
CA LEU A 43 -7.89 -2.60 -8.43
C LEU A 43 -6.56 -3.24 -8.00
N ASP A 44 -5.46 -2.60 -8.38
CA ASP A 44 -4.14 -2.86 -7.84
C ASP A 44 -3.94 -2.05 -6.55
N PHE A 45 -3.95 -2.75 -5.41
CA PHE A 45 -3.74 -2.14 -4.09
C PHE A 45 -2.29 -1.72 -3.85
N GLY A 46 -1.31 -2.35 -4.51
CA GLY A 46 0.08 -1.91 -4.49
C GLY A 46 0.21 -0.55 -5.17
N ALA A 47 -0.36 -0.41 -6.38
CA ALA A 47 -0.42 0.88 -7.07
C ALA A 47 -1.13 1.95 -6.22
N LEU A 48 -2.25 1.61 -5.56
CA LEU A 48 -2.96 2.54 -4.67
C LEU A 48 -2.08 3.02 -3.50
N ARG A 49 -1.40 2.10 -2.80
CA ARG A 49 -0.50 2.41 -1.69
C ARG A 49 0.66 3.28 -2.13
N HIS A 50 1.33 2.92 -3.22
CA HIS A 50 2.43 3.72 -3.75
C HIS A 50 1.95 5.08 -4.26
N ALA A 51 0.79 5.17 -4.91
CA ALA A 51 0.24 6.45 -5.34
C ALA A 51 -0.09 7.36 -4.13
N TYR A 52 -0.60 6.80 -3.02
CA TYR A 52 -0.77 7.55 -1.78
C TYR A 52 0.56 8.09 -1.27
N ALA A 53 1.63 7.28 -1.23
CA ALA A 53 2.96 7.71 -0.78
C ALA A 53 3.58 8.85 -1.62
N HIS A 54 3.10 9.05 -2.84
CA HIS A 54 3.53 10.15 -3.73
C HIS A 54 2.54 11.32 -3.77
N SER A 55 1.44 11.26 -3.03
CA SER A 55 0.43 12.30 -3.02
C SER A 55 0.74 13.39 -1.99
N ASN A 56 0.07 14.54 -2.12
CA ASN A 56 0.15 15.61 -1.14
C ASN A 56 -0.55 15.26 0.19
N GLN A 57 -1.32 14.17 0.24
CA GLN A 57 -1.96 13.70 1.46
C GLN A 57 -1.02 12.81 2.30
N TYR A 58 0.14 12.42 1.77
CA TYR A 58 1.05 11.51 2.45
C TYR A 58 1.68 12.14 3.70
N ALA A 59 1.35 11.57 4.86
CA ALA A 59 1.85 11.97 6.17
C ALA A 59 2.20 10.74 7.03
N PRO A 60 3.32 10.04 6.74
CA PRO A 60 3.67 8.76 7.38
C PRO A 60 4.03 8.87 8.87
N TYR A 61 4.27 10.08 9.38
CA TYR A 61 4.62 10.35 10.78
C TYR A 61 3.61 11.29 11.48
N ASP A 62 2.38 11.37 10.99
CA ASP A 62 1.34 12.17 11.64
C ASP A 62 0.92 11.54 12.98
N THR A 63 1.32 12.18 14.08
CA THR A 63 1.06 11.69 15.44
C THR A 63 -0.44 11.58 15.76
N ARG A 64 -1.29 12.36 15.09
CA ARG A 64 -2.75 12.30 15.25
C ARG A 64 -3.33 10.96 14.80
N GLN A 65 -2.69 10.29 13.83
CA GLN A 65 -3.11 8.95 13.43
C GLN A 65 -2.89 7.94 14.56
N GLY A 66 -1.76 8.03 15.27
CA GLY A 66 -1.48 7.15 16.41
C GLY A 66 -2.48 7.30 17.57
N ASP A 67 -2.91 8.53 17.89
CA ASP A 67 -3.94 8.77 18.90
C ASP A 67 -5.33 8.27 18.46
N ALA A 68 -5.63 8.39 17.16
CA ALA A 68 -6.85 7.85 16.58
C ALA A 68 -6.85 6.30 16.59
N HIS A 69 -5.74 5.64 16.24
CA HIS A 69 -5.61 4.18 16.37
C HIS A 69 -5.78 3.72 17.82
N ARG A 70 -5.17 4.40 18.78
CA ARG A 70 -5.38 4.10 20.22
C ARG A 70 -6.85 4.17 20.60
N SER A 71 -7.54 5.23 20.17
CA SER A 71 -8.97 5.41 20.41
C SER A 71 -9.83 4.31 19.77
N VAL A 72 -9.44 3.83 18.58
CA VAL A 72 -10.10 2.69 17.91
C VAL A 72 -9.95 1.42 18.75
N PHE A 73 -8.74 1.08 19.18
CA PHE A 73 -8.49 -0.11 19.98
C PHE A 73 -9.19 -0.06 21.34
N GLU A 74 -9.14 1.08 22.05
CA GLU A 74 -9.88 1.24 23.30
C GLU A 74 -11.39 1.09 23.12
N SER A 75 -11.93 1.51 21.98
CA SER A 75 -13.36 1.37 21.67
C SER A 75 -13.73 -0.07 21.31
N LEU A 76 -12.83 -0.79 20.61
CA LEU A 76 -12.96 -2.22 20.35
C LEU A 76 -12.98 -3.02 21.67
N ASP A 77 -12.06 -2.74 22.59
CA ASP A 77 -11.98 -3.40 23.90
C ASP A 77 -13.25 -3.20 24.74
N LYS A 78 -13.89 -2.04 24.62
CA LYS A 78 -15.16 -1.70 25.28
C LYS A 78 -16.38 -2.25 24.55
N GLY A 79 -16.23 -2.80 23.35
CA GLY A 79 -17.35 -3.23 22.51
C GLY A 79 -18.19 -2.08 21.95
N ASP A 80 -17.68 -0.85 21.94
CA ASP A 80 -18.38 0.31 21.36
C ASP A 80 -18.16 0.36 19.84
N TYR A 81 -18.78 -0.60 19.16
CA TYR A 81 -18.60 -0.78 17.72
C TYR A 81 -19.12 0.41 16.89
N ARG A 82 -20.09 1.18 17.40
CA ARG A 82 -20.54 2.41 16.73
C ARG A 82 -19.46 3.48 16.79
N ARG A 83 -18.81 3.65 17.95
CA ARG A 83 -17.67 4.56 18.08
C ARG A 83 -16.50 4.13 17.21
N VAL A 84 -16.22 2.82 17.14
CA VAL A 84 -15.18 2.28 16.25
C VAL A 84 -15.46 2.70 14.81
N LEU A 85 -16.66 2.46 14.27
CA LEU A 85 -16.99 2.84 12.89
C LEU A 85 -16.83 4.35 12.65
N ALA A 86 -17.25 5.19 13.58
CA ALA A 86 -17.08 6.65 13.45
C ALA A 86 -15.60 7.07 13.44
N LEU A 87 -14.75 6.43 14.25
CA LEU A 87 -13.31 6.68 14.26
C LEU A 87 -12.64 6.19 12.98
N VAL A 88 -13.01 5.00 12.50
CA VAL A 88 -12.54 4.43 11.24
C VAL A 88 -12.91 5.35 10.07
N ASP A 89 -14.15 5.83 9.99
CA ASP A 89 -14.57 6.76 8.94
C ASP A 89 -13.71 8.04 8.96
N SER A 90 -13.41 8.58 10.15
CA SER A 90 -12.54 9.74 10.30
C SER A 90 -11.10 9.48 9.86
N LEU A 91 -10.53 8.32 10.18
CA LEU A 91 -9.16 7.95 9.80
C LEU A 91 -9.05 7.79 8.27
N LEU A 92 -10.01 7.09 7.67
CA LEU A 92 -10.02 6.77 6.24
C LEU A 92 -10.31 7.97 5.34
N LEU A 93 -10.79 9.10 5.90
CA LEU A 93 -10.88 10.37 5.18
C LEU A 93 -9.49 10.95 4.83
N THR A 94 -8.51 10.75 5.71
CA THR A 94 -7.15 11.29 5.53
C THR A 94 -6.16 10.24 5.06
N ASN A 95 -6.34 8.98 5.48
CA ASN A 95 -5.48 7.87 5.12
C ASN A 95 -6.34 6.65 4.74
N PHE A 96 -6.84 6.62 3.50
CA PHE A 96 -7.66 5.51 3.04
C PHE A 96 -6.92 4.16 3.01
N VAL A 97 -5.59 4.17 2.91
CA VAL A 97 -4.79 2.93 2.83
C VAL A 97 -4.39 2.41 4.22
N ASP A 98 -5.04 2.90 5.27
CA ASP A 98 -4.82 2.45 6.64
C ASP A 98 -5.39 1.05 6.88
N LEU A 99 -4.50 0.07 6.87
CA LEU A 99 -4.83 -1.34 7.00
C LEU A 99 -5.49 -1.68 8.35
N GLU A 100 -5.04 -1.07 9.45
CA GLU A 100 -5.62 -1.33 10.78
C GLU A 100 -7.04 -0.75 10.89
N ALA A 101 -7.28 0.44 10.36
CA ALA A 101 -8.60 1.05 10.33
C ALA A 101 -9.60 0.20 9.50
N HIS A 102 -9.20 -0.31 8.34
CA HIS A 102 -10.05 -1.22 7.57
C HIS A 102 -10.31 -2.55 8.32
N MET A 103 -9.35 -3.08 9.06
CA MET A 103 -9.59 -4.27 9.89
C MET A 103 -10.55 -3.99 11.05
N ALA A 104 -10.36 -2.90 11.78
CA ALA A 104 -11.27 -2.48 12.84
C ALA A 104 -12.69 -2.22 12.31
N GLY A 105 -12.80 -1.58 11.13
CA GLY A 105 -14.08 -1.36 10.44
C GLY A 105 -14.79 -2.66 10.07
N THR A 106 -14.03 -3.68 9.66
CA THR A 106 -14.57 -5.02 9.41
C THR A 106 -15.18 -5.63 10.68
N LEU A 107 -14.42 -5.64 11.78
CA LEU A 107 -14.86 -6.22 13.05
C LEU A 107 -16.11 -5.51 13.60
N ALA A 108 -16.08 -4.17 13.62
CA ALA A 108 -17.18 -3.38 14.14
C ALA A 108 -18.46 -3.50 13.29
N ALA A 109 -18.32 -3.49 11.96
CA ALA A 109 -19.45 -3.69 11.05
C ALA A 109 -20.06 -5.09 11.20
N GLN A 110 -19.24 -6.13 11.35
CA GLN A 110 -19.72 -7.49 11.63
C GLN A 110 -20.49 -7.57 12.94
N ALA A 111 -19.96 -6.97 14.02
CA ALA A 111 -20.61 -6.95 15.33
C ALA A 111 -21.98 -6.23 15.29
N LEU A 112 -22.09 -5.19 14.44
CA LEU A 112 -23.34 -4.45 14.21
C LEU A 112 -24.24 -5.09 13.14
N ARG A 113 -23.86 -6.24 12.58
CA ARG A 113 -24.58 -6.94 11.50
C ARG A 113 -24.74 -6.10 10.21
N ASP A 114 -23.83 -5.17 9.98
CA ASP A 114 -23.74 -4.41 8.72
C ASP A 114 -22.84 -5.17 7.73
N SER A 115 -23.45 -6.12 7.03
CA SER A 115 -22.74 -6.99 6.07
C SER A 115 -22.13 -6.23 4.89
N SER A 116 -22.69 -5.09 4.49
CA SER A 116 -22.19 -4.30 3.36
C SER A 116 -20.86 -3.63 3.74
N ARG A 117 -20.83 -2.89 4.85
CA ARG A 117 -19.59 -2.27 5.36
C ARG A 117 -18.55 -3.31 5.73
N ALA A 118 -18.97 -4.43 6.35
CA ALA A 118 -18.08 -5.52 6.70
C ALA A 118 -17.41 -6.17 5.48
N THR A 119 -18.11 -6.25 4.34
CA THR A 119 -17.55 -6.77 3.09
C THR A 119 -16.58 -5.77 2.49
N PHE A 120 -16.96 -4.49 2.44
CA PHE A 120 -16.11 -3.43 1.89
C PHE A 120 -14.78 -3.29 2.62
N HIS A 121 -14.83 -3.10 3.94
CA HIS A 121 -13.62 -2.90 4.72
C HIS A 121 -12.69 -4.12 4.64
N ARG A 122 -13.25 -5.33 4.62
CA ARG A 122 -12.47 -6.57 4.50
C ARG A 122 -11.79 -6.68 3.14
N TRP A 123 -12.51 -6.40 2.06
CA TRP A 123 -11.95 -6.43 0.72
C TRP A 123 -10.76 -5.48 0.59
N VAL A 124 -10.86 -4.26 1.12
CA VAL A 124 -9.74 -3.31 1.15
C VAL A 124 -8.60 -3.82 2.03
N ALA A 125 -8.87 -4.25 3.26
CA ALA A 125 -7.84 -4.75 4.17
C ALA A 125 -7.06 -5.92 3.58
N GLU A 126 -7.76 -6.90 2.99
CA GLU A 126 -7.13 -8.05 2.35
C GLU A 126 -6.30 -7.63 1.13
N GLY A 127 -6.78 -6.68 0.34
CA GLY A 127 -6.04 -6.12 -0.79
C GLY A 127 -4.74 -5.43 -0.37
N LEU A 128 -4.81 -4.56 0.64
CA LEU A 128 -3.66 -3.89 1.22
C LEU A 128 -2.66 -4.90 1.80
N LEU A 129 -3.12 -5.87 2.62
CA LEU A 129 -2.25 -6.90 3.19
C LEU A 129 -1.57 -7.76 2.11
N ARG A 130 -2.31 -8.18 1.07
CA ARG A 130 -1.73 -8.91 -0.06
C ARG A 130 -0.64 -8.11 -0.76
N SER A 131 -0.87 -6.82 -1.01
CA SER A 131 0.13 -5.98 -1.66
C SER A 131 1.42 -5.83 -0.83
N ILE A 132 1.36 -5.85 0.50
CA ILE A 132 2.56 -5.90 1.36
C ILE A 132 3.25 -7.25 1.19
N LYS A 133 2.50 -8.35 1.30
CA LYS A 133 3.04 -9.72 1.18
C LYS A 133 3.74 -9.95 -0.17
N GLU A 134 3.18 -9.44 -1.25
CA GLU A 134 3.68 -9.66 -2.61
C GLU A 134 4.90 -8.80 -2.94
N SER A 135 5.16 -7.73 -2.17
CA SER A 135 6.31 -6.84 -2.38
C SER A 135 7.66 -7.48 -2.05
N GLY A 136 7.69 -8.54 -1.23
CA GLY A 136 8.94 -9.11 -0.72
C GLY A 136 8.77 -10.46 -0.05
N LEU A 137 9.80 -10.90 0.67
CA LEU A 137 9.79 -12.10 1.51
C LEU A 137 10.00 -11.78 3.00
N GLY A 138 10.19 -10.50 3.35
CA GLY A 138 10.53 -10.08 4.70
C GLY A 138 11.94 -10.46 5.14
N THR A 139 12.81 -10.84 4.19
CA THR A 139 14.23 -11.13 4.45
C THR A 139 15.08 -9.91 4.13
N LYS A 140 16.31 -9.83 4.66
CA LYS A 140 17.21 -8.71 4.37
C LYS A 140 17.46 -8.47 2.85
N SER A 141 17.49 -9.54 2.05
CA SER A 141 17.70 -9.44 0.60
C SER A 141 16.43 -9.17 -0.20
N ARG A 142 15.25 -9.42 0.39
CA ARG A 142 13.94 -9.17 -0.19
C ARG A 142 13.00 -8.65 0.91
N PRO A 143 13.23 -7.44 1.43
CA PRO A 143 12.40 -6.88 2.48
C PRO A 143 10.98 -6.65 1.98
N PHE A 144 9.99 -6.61 2.87
CA PHE A 144 8.66 -6.13 2.50
C PHE A 144 8.70 -4.62 2.28
N VAL A 145 8.04 -4.10 1.26
CA VAL A 145 7.97 -2.66 1.02
C VAL A 145 6.78 -2.06 1.75
N VAL A 146 7.06 -1.08 2.61
CA VAL A 146 6.06 -0.34 3.38
C VAL A 146 6.08 1.14 3.06
N ILE A 147 4.93 1.77 3.18
CA ILE A 147 4.77 3.22 3.02
C ILE A 147 4.62 3.91 4.38
N SER A 148 4.52 3.17 5.48
CA SER A 148 4.52 3.73 6.83
C SER A 148 4.94 2.67 7.84
N ILE A 149 5.44 3.09 9.00
CA ILE A 149 5.76 2.19 10.11
C ILE A 149 4.51 1.45 10.60
N THR A 150 3.33 2.09 10.51
CA THR A 150 2.05 1.45 10.83
C THR A 150 1.80 0.20 10.00
N GLU A 151 2.21 0.15 8.73
CA GLU A 151 2.04 -1.05 7.90
C GLU A 151 2.87 -2.24 8.39
N GLU A 152 4.03 -2.01 9.01
CA GLU A 152 4.86 -3.08 9.59
C GLU A 152 4.14 -3.78 10.74
N TYR A 153 3.59 -2.97 11.65
CA TYR A 153 2.85 -3.47 12.81
C TYR A 153 1.50 -4.08 12.41
N ALA A 154 0.79 -3.46 11.46
CA ALA A 154 -0.43 -4.01 10.91
C ALA A 154 -0.20 -5.36 10.21
N PHE A 155 0.87 -5.45 9.41
CA PHE A 155 1.27 -6.69 8.77
C PHE A 155 1.58 -7.77 9.81
N ALA A 156 2.39 -7.45 10.83
CA ALA A 156 2.72 -8.39 11.89
C ALA A 156 1.46 -8.89 12.60
N LEU A 157 0.58 -7.98 13.04
CA LEU A 157 -0.67 -8.34 13.71
C LEU A 157 -1.53 -9.28 12.86
N LEU A 158 -1.72 -8.97 11.57
CA LEU A 158 -2.58 -9.73 10.67
C LEU A 158 -1.95 -11.02 10.13
N THR A 159 -0.65 -11.21 10.35
CA THR A 159 0.05 -12.47 10.04
C THR A 159 0.28 -13.31 11.30
N GLY A 160 -0.34 -12.95 12.43
CA GLY A 160 -0.28 -13.73 13.66
C GLY A 160 1.01 -13.51 14.46
N LEU A 161 1.73 -12.44 14.18
CA LEU A 161 2.95 -12.07 14.86
C LEU A 161 2.67 -11.04 15.96
N ARG A 162 3.54 -10.99 16.97
CA ARG A 162 3.57 -9.93 18.00
C ARG A 162 4.98 -9.40 18.15
N ARG A 163 5.13 -8.10 18.40
CA ARG A 163 6.46 -7.53 18.74
C ARG A 163 6.98 -8.22 20.00
N HIS A 164 8.23 -8.68 19.97
CA HIS A 164 8.83 -9.43 21.07
C HIS A 164 10.23 -8.96 21.43
N GLY A 165 11.09 -8.76 20.43
CA GLY A 165 12.51 -8.51 20.65
C GLY A 165 13.00 -7.16 20.16
N ALA A 166 14.29 -7.13 19.81
CA ALA A 166 14.98 -5.96 19.33
C ALA A 166 14.42 -5.47 17.98
N GLN A 167 14.70 -4.21 17.70
CA GLN A 167 14.47 -3.58 16.41
C GLN A 167 15.61 -2.62 16.09
N GLY A 168 15.75 -2.26 14.83
CA GLY A 168 16.68 -1.23 14.42
C GLY A 168 16.59 -0.89 12.94
N LEU A 169 17.28 0.19 12.57
CA LEU A 169 17.44 0.61 11.19
C LEU A 169 18.74 0.01 10.63
N GLY A 170 18.72 -0.37 9.36
CA GLY A 170 19.86 -0.91 8.64
C GLY A 170 19.80 -0.68 7.14
N ASP A 171 20.68 -1.37 6.42
CA ASP A 171 20.71 -1.40 4.95
C ASP A 171 20.26 -2.78 4.44
N CYS A 172 19.32 -2.78 3.49
CA CYS A 172 18.82 -3.94 2.79
C CYS A 172 19.13 -3.84 1.30
N GLY A 173 20.42 -3.88 0.94
CA GLY A 173 20.84 -3.88 -0.46
C GLY A 173 20.82 -2.49 -1.07
N GLY A 174 21.27 -1.48 -0.32
CA GLY A 174 21.31 -0.08 -0.76
C GLY A 174 20.05 0.73 -0.42
N HIS A 175 19.08 0.11 0.26
CA HIS A 175 17.85 0.75 0.72
C HIS A 175 17.81 0.79 2.25
N PRO A 176 17.36 1.89 2.87
CA PRO A 176 17.11 1.91 4.30
C PRO A 176 16.02 0.90 4.64
N CYS A 177 16.26 0.06 5.64
CA CYS A 177 15.28 -0.89 6.10
C CYS A 177 15.21 -0.98 7.61
N ASP A 178 13.98 -1.09 8.13
CA ASP A 178 13.75 -1.49 9.50
C ASP A 178 13.81 -3.00 9.60
N TRP A 179 14.39 -3.51 10.68
CA TRP A 179 14.30 -4.90 11.07
C TRP A 179 13.69 -5.01 12.45
N VAL A 180 12.78 -5.97 12.62
CA VAL A 180 12.04 -6.15 13.87
C VAL A 180 11.96 -7.63 14.20
N VAL A 181 12.30 -7.97 15.45
CA VAL A 181 12.10 -9.30 16.01
C VAL A 181 10.66 -9.43 16.50
N PHE A 182 9.89 -10.22 15.77
CA PHE A 182 8.55 -10.63 16.15
C PHE A 182 8.55 -12.05 16.70
N GLN A 183 7.47 -12.41 17.39
CA GLN A 183 7.19 -13.76 17.80
C GLN A 183 5.86 -14.24 17.18
N ASP A 184 5.85 -15.45 16.65
CA ASP A 184 4.64 -16.14 16.22
C ASP A 184 3.75 -16.42 17.45
N ARG A 185 2.52 -15.90 17.44
CA ARG A 185 1.57 -16.02 18.56
C ARG A 185 1.09 -17.45 18.80
N ARG A 186 1.19 -18.33 17.80
CA ARG A 186 0.76 -19.72 17.85
C ARG A 186 1.89 -20.63 18.31
N THR A 187 3.11 -20.44 17.83
CA THR A 187 4.25 -21.33 18.17
C THR A 187 5.14 -20.79 19.28
N GLY A 188 5.09 -19.49 19.57
CA GLY A 188 6.02 -18.82 20.48
C GLY A 188 7.43 -18.67 19.90
N SER A 189 7.64 -18.97 18.61
CA SER A 189 8.95 -18.88 17.97
C SER A 189 9.23 -17.47 17.48
N ASP A 190 10.47 -17.01 17.63
CA ASP A 190 10.88 -15.71 17.14
C ASP A 190 11.22 -15.76 15.65
N THR A 191 10.91 -14.67 14.95
CA THR A 191 11.25 -14.43 13.54
C THR A 191 11.68 -12.97 13.38
N THR A 192 12.65 -12.72 12.50
CA THR A 192 13.05 -11.35 12.16
C THR A 192 12.50 -11.02 10.78
N LEU A 193 11.72 -9.93 10.70
CA LEU A 193 11.27 -9.39 9.42
C LEU A 193 12.04 -8.11 9.11
N PHE A 194 12.27 -7.89 7.82
CA PHE A 194 12.89 -6.70 7.26
C PHE A 194 11.88 -5.95 6.38
N PHE A 195 11.82 -4.64 6.55
CA PHE A 195 10.91 -3.75 5.83
C PHE A 195 11.70 -2.65 5.14
N ASP A 196 11.53 -2.48 3.83
CA ASP A 196 12.05 -1.34 3.09
C ASP A 196 11.24 -0.10 3.47
N VAL A 197 11.91 0.85 4.10
CA VAL A 197 11.35 2.10 4.60
C VAL A 197 11.77 3.30 3.76
N SER A 198 12.18 3.08 2.50
CA SER A 198 12.63 4.14 1.58
C SER A 198 11.62 5.26 1.43
N LEU A 199 10.32 4.95 1.37
CA LEU A 199 9.25 5.94 1.18
C LEU A 199 9.07 6.85 2.42
N PRO A 200 8.83 6.31 3.64
CA PRO A 200 8.74 7.16 4.82
C PRO A 200 10.08 7.86 5.12
N ALA A 201 11.22 7.20 4.94
CA ALA A 201 12.54 7.82 5.12
C ALA A 201 12.74 9.02 4.17
N ALA A 202 12.42 8.86 2.89
CA ALA A 202 12.52 9.95 1.90
C ALA A 202 11.58 11.12 2.23
N TRP A 203 10.40 10.86 2.80
CA TRP A 203 9.52 11.92 3.28
C TRP A 203 10.15 12.70 4.44
N TYR A 204 10.67 12.00 5.45
CA TYR A 204 11.30 12.60 6.62
C TYR A 204 12.47 13.51 6.24
N ASP A 205 13.32 13.00 5.36
CA ASP A 205 14.45 13.69 4.77
C ASP A 205 14.08 15.01 4.09
N ARG A 206 12.95 15.04 3.37
CA ARG A 206 12.43 16.27 2.73
C ARG A 206 11.91 17.29 3.73
N GLN A 207 11.45 16.87 4.90
CA GLN A 207 10.97 17.79 5.94
C GLN A 207 12.13 18.44 6.70
N ILE A 208 13.23 17.70 6.95
CA ILE A 208 14.40 18.26 7.66
C ILE A 208 15.23 19.18 6.76
N ARG A 209 15.29 18.92 5.45
CA ARG A 209 16.05 19.75 4.50
C ARG A 209 15.34 21.05 4.10
N ARG A 210 14.19 21.37 4.71
CA ARG A 210 13.45 22.64 4.53
C ARG A 210 13.78 23.61 5.65
#